data_AF-A0A6V7IR28-F1
#
_entry.id   AF-A0A6V7IR28-F1
#
_cell.length_a   1.000
_cell.length_b   1.000
_cell.length_c   1.000
_cell.angle_alpha   90.00
_cell.angle_beta   90.00
_cell.angle_gamma   90.00
#
_symmetry.space_group_name_H-M   'P 1'
#
loop_
_entity.id
_entity.type
_entity.pdbx_description
1 polymer ?
#
loop_
_entity_poly.entity_id
_entity_poly.type
_entity_poly.pdbx_seq_one_letter_code
_entity_poly.pdbx_strand_id
1 'polypeptide(L)' 'HAINCYLSDKYGKNDNLYPKDLQKRALINQRLHFDSGVLFALMRGIT' A
#
# COMPACT_ATOMS: atom_id res chain seq x y z
N HIS A 1 0.90 2.59 -5.69
CA HIS A 1 1.42 2.35 -4.32
C HIS A 1 2.92 2.52 -4.14
N ALA A 2 3.77 2.23 -5.13
CA ALA A 2 5.23 2.26 -4.97
C ALA A 2 5.82 3.57 -4.38
N ILE A 3 5.32 4.74 -4.81
CA ILE A 3 5.76 6.04 -4.30
C ILE A 3 5.48 6.17 -2.79
N ASN A 4 4.28 5.81 -2.33
CA ASN A 4 3.89 5.87 -0.92
C ASN A 4 4.73 4.93 -0.05
N CYS A 5 5.03 3.73 -0.56
CA CYS A 5 5.92 2.78 0.11
C CYS A 5 7.35 3.34 0.25
N TYR A 6 7.89 3.95 -0.82
CA TYR A 6 9.21 4.58 -0.78
C TYR A 6 9.28 5.75 0.21
N LEU A 7 8.27 6.62 0.22
CA LEU A 7 8.21 7.73 1.16
C LEU A 7 8.14 7.23 2.61
N SER A 8 7.37 6.16 2.85
CA SER A 8 7.24 5.55 4.17
C SER A 8 8.55 4.90 4.62
N ASP A 9 9.28 4.21 3.73
CA ASP A 9 10.54 3.54 4.04
C ASP A 9 11.70 4.54 4.24
N LYS A 10 11.77 5.60 3.42
CA LYS A 10 12.86 6.58 3.45
C LYS A 10 12.69 7.70 4.46
N TYR A 11 11.45 8.17 4.67
CA TYR A 11 11.17 9.36 5.49
C TYR A 11 10.26 9.06 6.68
N GLY A 12 9.81 7.81 6.85
CA GLY A 12 9.00 7.40 8.00
C GLY A 12 9.79 7.53 9.30
N LYS A 13 9.28 8.30 10.25
CA LYS A 13 9.85 8.38 11.61
C LYS A 13 9.71 7.07 12.38
N ASN A 14 8.70 6.28 12.04
CA ASN A 14 8.39 4.98 12.63
C ASN A 14 7.83 4.06 11.54
N ASP A 15 8.03 2.74 11.68
CA ASP A 15 7.54 1.73 10.73
C ASP A 15 6.03 1.43 10.88
N ASN A 16 5.23 2.33 11.46
CA ASN A 16 3.80 2.10 11.68
C ASN A 16 2.97 2.04 10.39
N LEU A 17 3.33 2.87 9.40
CA LEU A 17 2.59 2.94 8.13
C LEU A 17 2.94 1.79 7.19
N TYR A 18 4.19 1.33 7.25
CA TYR A 18 4.69 0.25 6.41
C TYR A 18 5.70 -0.62 7.20
N PRO A 19 5.20 -1.46 8.12
CA PRO A 19 6.04 -2.28 8.99
C PRO A 19 7.02 -3.16 8.22
N LYS A 20 8.22 -3.33 8.77
CA LYS A 20 9.25 -4.21 8.20
C LYS A 20 9.02 -5.70 8.52
N ASP A 21 8.14 -5.99 9.49
CA ASP A 21 7.67 -7.35 9.75
C ASP A 21 7.01 -7.94 8.50
N LEU A 22 7.52 -9.10 8.06
CA LEU A 22 7.14 -9.69 6.76
C LEU A 22 5.65 -10.05 6.71
N GLN A 23 5.06 -10.55 7.80
CA GLN A 23 3.65 -10.95 7.81
C GLN A 23 2.73 -9.73 7.71
N LYS A 24 2.99 -8.69 8.53
CA LYS A 24 2.21 -7.44 8.48
C LYS A 24 2.39 -6.73 7.13
N ARG A 25 3.61 -6.70 6.60
CA ARG A 25 3.91 -6.09 5.29
C ARG A 25 3.23 -6.84 4.15
N ALA A 26 3.18 -8.16 4.20
CA ALA A 26 2.47 -8.97 3.21
C ALA A 26 0.98 -8.64 3.18
N LEU A 27 0.33 -8.53 4.35
CA LEU A 27 -1.07 -8.13 4.45
C LEU A 27 -1.32 -6.72 3.89
N ILE A 28 -0.43 -5.77 4.17
CA ILE A 28 -0.53 -4.41 3.63
C ILE A 28 -0.35 -4.44 2.10
N ASN A 29 0.66 -5.15 1.59
CA ASN A 29 0.89 -5.29 0.15
C ASN A 29 -0.32 -5.92 -0.55
N GLN A 30 -0.94 -6.96 0.02
CA GLN A 30 -2.17 -7.55 -0.52
C GLN A 30 -3.27 -6.50 -0.67
N ARG A 31 -3.47 -5.65 0.35
CA ARG A 31 -4.48 -4.57 0.31
C ARG A 31 -4.14 -3.49 -0.71
N LEU A 32 -2.87 -3.11 -0.83
CA LEU A 32 -2.41 -2.16 -1.84
C LEU A 32 -2.63 -2.71 -3.26
N HIS A 33 -2.38 -4.00 -3.49
CA HIS A 33 -2.66 -4.64 -4.77
C HIS A 33 -4.17 -4.67 -5.07
N PHE A 34 -4.99 -5.02 -4.08
CA PHE A 34 -6.45 -4.98 -4.20
C PHE A 34 -6.97 -3.58 -4.56
N ASP A 35 -6.46 -2.54 -3.89
CA ASP A 35 -6.81 -1.15 -4.22
C ASP A 35 -6.52 -0.83 -5.69
N SER A 36 -5.29 -1.07 -6.15
CA SER A 36 -4.90 -0.72 -7.52
C SER A 36 -5.54 -1.58 -8.60
N GLY A 37 -5.78 -2.86 -8.33
CA GLY A 37 -6.25 -3.84 -9.32
C GLY A 37 -7.76 -3.98 -9.38
N VAL A 38 -8.46 -3.72 -8.27
CA VAL A 38 -9.91 -3.92 -8.15
C VAL A 38 -10.60 -2.60 -7.83
N LEU A 39 -10.34 -2.02 -6.66
CA LEU A 39 -11.11 -0.87 -6.19
C LEU A 39 -10.98 0.34 -7.12
N PHE A 40 -9.75 0.74 -7.44
CA PHE A 40 -9.49 1.88 -8.33
C PHE A 40 -10.01 1.61 -9.76
N ALA A 41 -9.83 0.39 -10.26
CA ALA A 41 -10.32 0.00 -11.58
C ALA A 41 -11.85 0.07 -11.67
N LEU A 42 -12.55 -0.41 -10.64
CA LEU A 42 -14.01 -0.32 -10.54
C LEU A 42 -14.48 1.14 -10.42
N MET A 43 -13.87 1.93 -9.55
CA MET A 43 -14.24 3.34 -9.36
C MET A 43 -14.05 4.15 -10.65
N ARG A 44 -12.98 3.88 -11.41
CA ARG A 44 -12.74 4.51 -12.71
C ARG A 44 -13.84 4.20 -13.74
N GLY A 45 -14.50 3.05 -13.64
CA GLY A 45 -15.60 2.69 -14.55
C GLY A 45 -16.95 3.35 -14.21
N ILE A 46 -17.06 3.94 -13.02
CA ILE A 46 -18.32 4.52 -12.50
C ILE A 46 -18.35 6.05 -12.66
N THR A 47 -17.20 6.71 -12.79
CA THR A 47 -17.07 8.16 -13.06
C THR A 47 -16.89 8.41 -14.54
#